data_AF-A0A364NH53-F1
#
_entry.id   AF-A0A364NH53-F1
#
_cell.length_a   1.000
_cell.length_b   1.000
_cell.length_c   1.000
_cell.angle_alpha   90.00
_cell.angle_beta   90.00
_cell.angle_gamma   90.00
#
_symmetry.space_group_name_H-M   'P 1'
#
loop_
_entity.id
_entity.type
_entity.pdbx_description
1 polymer ?
#
loop_
_entity_poly.entity_id
_entity_poly.type
_entity_poly.pdbx_seq_one_letter_code
_entity_poly.pdbx_strand_id
1 'polypeptide(L)'
;MITDKAARAAQILILLRTKSIRGLFSELYAQVFLFYRDAMEWYMKSKAARFIDSFNEKMKGRYEKAAARMEVIIQEMYRTRELGHHAMDVVHWTEQQRRAIVSIQRRQTKDKDELACAGRKAEQLCLSHHRRAWIEAWNARQTQGYKPRDALSLYERPMAQAPSSLIIRATAKELAVGTQEYIVGDEGHSLFNDGKFWLPHVDVAAKLSHWIGNEKGPSTLWITSLEVSQVEVAGSRAAALNALVAAWTAELPVISHFCKRPRYATLAQGREEKVGLIGLVYSLIAQLLQFEFEDDLFEIPREQIESLDGSDESWRDALSILSTLLKATPHLGTCIIDGLNDLTFLEGSEWCSEFLGMLFMHQKSSPSIFRILLTTAGRSRVLQDHVQDADRFFTQTETEETIRDGRWYKIPES
;
A
#
# COMPACT_ATOMS: atom_id res chain seq x y z
N MET A 1 12.32 11.49 34.20
CA MET A 1 13.21 10.33 34.49
C MET A 1 12.93 9.23 33.46
N ILE A 2 13.81 8.24 33.32
CA ILE A 2 13.61 7.11 32.36
C ILE A 2 12.35 6.30 32.71
N THR A 3 12.10 6.08 34.01
CA THR A 3 10.86 5.49 34.54
C THR A 3 9.60 6.19 34.07
N ASP A 4 9.60 7.53 34.04
CA ASP A 4 8.47 8.33 33.59
C ASP A 4 8.25 8.20 32.06
N LYS A 5 9.32 8.10 31.26
CA LYS A 5 9.20 7.77 29.83
C LYS A 5 8.66 6.35 29.62
N ALA A 6 9.12 5.37 30.40
CA ALA A 6 8.63 3.99 30.32
C ALA A 6 7.14 3.87 30.74
N ALA A 7 6.69 4.65 31.73
CA ALA A 7 5.28 4.75 32.10
C ALA A 7 4.42 5.38 30.98
N ARG A 8 4.92 6.40 30.28
CA ARG A 8 4.27 6.95 29.07
C ARG A 8 4.27 5.94 27.91
N ALA A 9 5.33 5.16 27.74
CA ALA A 9 5.37 4.05 26.78
C ALA A 9 4.34 2.95 27.09
N ALA A 10 4.00 2.72 28.37
CA ALA A 10 2.90 1.83 28.75
C ALA A 10 1.52 2.31 28.25
N GLN A 11 1.32 3.63 28.09
CA GLN A 11 0.09 4.17 27.49
C GLN A 11 -0.01 3.83 25.99
N ILE A 12 1.13 3.70 25.29
CA ILE A 12 1.16 3.22 23.90
C ILE A 12 0.60 1.79 23.82
N LEU A 13 0.89 0.93 24.81
CA LEU A 13 0.29 -0.41 24.88
C LEU A 13 -1.22 -0.40 25.12
N ILE A 14 -1.77 0.62 25.78
CA ILE A 14 -3.22 0.74 25.98
C ILE A 14 -3.90 1.03 24.63
N LEU A 15 -3.32 1.93 23.83
CA LEU A 15 -3.84 2.36 22.53
C LEU A 15 -3.56 1.35 21.40
N LEU A 16 -2.39 0.71 21.42
CA LEU A 16 -1.89 -0.16 20.35
C LEU A 16 -1.32 -1.45 20.92
N ARG A 17 -2.22 -2.41 21.21
CA ARG A 17 -1.93 -3.70 21.86
C ARG A 17 -1.14 -4.71 20.99
N THR A 18 -0.41 -4.27 19.96
CA THR A 18 0.22 -5.13 18.94
C THR A 18 1.31 -6.04 19.51
N LYS A 19 1.60 -7.18 18.84
CA LYS A 19 2.71 -8.07 19.23
C LYS A 19 4.07 -7.37 19.11
N SER A 20 4.19 -6.39 18.21
CA SER A 20 5.36 -5.51 18.07
C SER A 20 5.60 -4.70 19.35
N ILE A 21 4.58 -3.96 19.76
CA ILE A 21 4.67 -3.02 20.89
C ILE A 21 4.74 -3.79 22.21
N ARG A 22 4.11 -4.98 22.32
CA ARG A 22 4.34 -5.90 23.45
C ARG A 22 5.77 -6.43 23.50
N GLY A 23 6.38 -6.74 22.34
CA GLY A 23 7.77 -7.17 22.25
C GLY A 23 8.73 -6.07 22.71
N LEU A 24 8.64 -4.89 22.08
CA LEU A 24 9.40 -3.69 22.45
C LEU A 24 9.20 -3.32 23.92
N PHE A 25 7.98 -3.36 24.44
CA PHE A 25 7.70 -3.08 25.86
C PHE A 25 8.27 -4.14 26.80
N SER A 26 8.25 -5.42 26.42
CA SER A 26 8.89 -6.49 27.21
C SER A 26 10.40 -6.34 27.22
N GLU A 27 11.01 -5.94 26.10
CA GLU A 27 12.43 -5.63 26.02
C GLU A 27 12.79 -4.37 26.82
N LEU A 28 11.96 -3.32 26.77
CA LEU A 28 12.08 -2.13 27.59
C LEU A 28 12.03 -2.48 29.09
N TYR A 29 11.06 -3.30 29.50
CA TYR A 29 10.97 -3.79 30.88
C TYR A 29 12.16 -4.67 31.25
N ALA A 30 12.67 -5.51 30.34
CA ALA A 30 13.89 -6.28 30.58
C ALA A 30 15.11 -5.36 30.78
N GLN A 31 15.30 -4.31 29.97
CA GLN A 31 16.36 -3.32 30.20
C GLN A 31 16.17 -2.58 31.54
N VAL A 32 14.94 -2.23 31.92
CA VAL A 32 14.63 -1.60 33.22
C VAL A 32 14.93 -2.54 34.39
N PHE A 33 14.58 -3.82 34.31
CA PHE A 33 14.91 -4.81 35.35
C PHE A 33 16.42 -5.07 35.44
N LEU A 34 17.14 -5.15 34.30
CA LEU A 34 18.59 -5.28 34.29
C LEU A 34 19.27 -4.04 34.92
N PHE A 35 18.78 -2.84 34.60
CA PHE A 35 19.25 -1.59 35.23
C PHE A 35 19.03 -1.59 36.74
N TYR A 36 17.85 -2.02 37.22
CA TYR A 36 17.59 -2.12 38.66
C TYR A 36 18.44 -3.19 39.35
N ARG A 37 18.64 -4.35 38.73
CA ARG A 37 19.55 -5.39 39.23
C ARG A 37 20.96 -4.84 39.40
N ASP A 38 21.53 -4.24 38.36
CA ASP A 38 22.91 -3.70 38.38
C ASP A 38 23.06 -2.58 39.44
N ALA A 39 22.02 -1.77 39.64
CA ALA A 39 21.98 -0.76 40.70
C ALA A 39 21.86 -1.37 42.11
N MET A 40 21.08 -2.44 42.29
CA MET A 40 20.97 -3.18 43.55
C MET A 40 22.26 -3.93 43.89
N GLU A 41 22.89 -4.58 42.91
CA GLU A 41 24.20 -5.23 43.05
C GLU A 41 25.26 -4.21 43.52
N TRP A 42 25.30 -3.02 42.92
CA TRP A 42 26.17 -1.94 43.38
C TRP A 42 25.81 -1.48 44.80
N TYR A 43 24.51 -1.30 45.12
CA TYR A 43 24.06 -0.85 46.43
C TYR A 43 24.40 -1.85 47.55
N MET A 44 24.37 -3.16 47.27
CA MET A 44 24.72 -4.22 48.22
C MET A 44 26.22 -4.32 48.52
N LYS A 45 27.09 -3.68 47.73
CA LYS A 45 28.54 -3.66 48.02
C LYS A 45 28.86 -2.92 49.31
N SER A 46 29.98 -3.27 49.94
CA SER A 46 30.50 -2.59 51.14
C SER A 46 30.74 -1.10 50.87
N LYS A 47 30.71 -0.26 51.92
CA LYS A 47 30.87 1.21 51.77
C LYS A 47 32.17 1.58 51.06
N ALA A 48 33.28 0.89 51.36
CA ALA A 48 34.57 1.10 50.70
C ALA A 48 34.55 0.69 49.22
N ALA A 49 33.95 -0.46 48.89
CA ALA A 49 33.82 -0.91 47.50
C ALA A 49 32.92 0.03 46.67
N ARG A 50 31.83 0.54 47.24
CA ARG A 50 30.97 1.55 46.60
C ARG A 50 31.69 2.87 46.35
N PHE A 51 32.52 3.32 47.28
CA PHE A 51 33.32 4.53 47.12
C PHE A 51 34.29 4.37 45.92
N ILE A 52 35.06 3.28 45.88
CA ILE A 52 35.98 2.99 44.77
C ILE A 52 35.21 2.84 43.43
N ASP A 53 34.10 2.11 43.40
CA ASP A 53 33.26 1.97 42.20
C ASP A 53 32.56 3.29 41.78
N SER A 54 32.41 4.28 42.66
CA SER A 54 31.82 5.57 42.30
C SER A 54 32.75 6.45 41.45
N PHE A 55 34.07 6.23 41.53
CA PHE A 55 35.08 6.82 40.63
C PHE A 55 35.34 5.96 39.37
N ASN A 56 34.68 4.81 39.24
CA ASN A 56 34.90 3.87 38.15
C ASN A 56 34.00 4.22 36.95
N GLU A 57 34.57 4.82 35.90
CA GLU A 57 33.83 5.21 34.68
C GLU A 57 33.05 4.06 34.04
N LYS A 58 33.47 2.80 34.26
CA LYS A 58 32.77 1.59 33.80
C LYS A 58 31.41 1.37 34.47
N MET A 59 31.08 2.08 35.55
CA MET A 59 29.71 2.18 36.09
C MET A 59 28.90 3.20 35.28
N LYS A 60 29.41 4.43 35.14
CA LYS A 60 28.76 5.52 34.39
C LYS A 60 28.42 5.11 32.96
N GLY A 61 29.40 4.61 32.20
CA GLY A 61 29.20 4.17 30.82
C GLY A 61 28.24 2.97 30.66
N ARG A 62 28.05 2.15 31.70
CA ARG A 62 27.01 1.10 31.69
C ARG A 62 25.61 1.68 31.85
N TYR A 63 25.42 2.63 32.77
CA TYR A 63 24.14 3.31 32.95
C TYR A 63 23.78 4.15 31.71
N GLU A 64 24.74 4.85 31.10
CA GLU A 64 24.53 5.61 29.85
C GLU A 64 24.16 4.69 28.68
N LYS A 65 24.82 3.54 28.54
CA LYS A 65 24.48 2.53 27.52
C LYS A 65 23.11 1.88 27.75
N ALA A 66 22.70 1.66 29.00
CA ALA A 66 21.37 1.17 29.33
C ALA A 66 20.29 2.22 29.05
N ALA A 67 20.53 3.48 29.41
CA ALA A 67 19.64 4.60 29.13
C ALA A 67 19.44 4.82 27.62
N ALA A 68 20.52 4.82 26.84
CA ALA A 68 20.46 4.95 25.38
C ALA A 68 19.66 3.81 24.72
N ARG A 69 19.81 2.57 25.21
CA ARG A 69 19.01 1.43 24.74
C ARG A 69 17.53 1.59 25.04
N MET A 70 17.18 1.98 26.26
CA MET A 70 15.78 2.24 26.64
C MET A 70 15.19 3.37 25.80
N GLU A 71 15.95 4.44 25.55
CA GLU A 71 15.51 5.54 24.68
C GLU A 71 15.24 5.05 23.25
N VAL A 72 16.14 4.28 22.62
CA VAL A 72 15.93 3.72 21.27
C VAL A 72 14.64 2.88 21.19
N ILE A 73 14.40 2.02 22.18
CA ILE A 73 13.18 1.19 22.23
C ILE A 73 11.92 2.07 22.39
N ILE A 74 11.99 3.11 23.23
CA ILE A 74 10.89 4.06 23.46
C ILE A 74 10.59 4.87 22.19
N GLN A 75 11.62 5.37 21.49
CA GLN A 75 11.46 6.10 20.23
C GLN A 75 10.85 5.20 19.15
N GLU A 76 11.26 3.93 19.05
CA GLU A 76 10.66 2.97 18.12
C GLU A 76 9.18 2.66 18.45
N MET A 77 8.80 2.61 19.74
CA MET A 77 7.40 2.51 20.14
C MET A 77 6.58 3.76 19.76
N TYR A 78 7.14 4.97 19.89
CA TYR A 78 6.49 6.20 19.45
C TYR A 78 6.35 6.26 17.92
N ARG A 79 7.41 5.95 17.18
CA ARG A 79 7.41 5.91 15.71
C ARG A 79 6.42 4.88 15.15
N THR A 80 6.33 3.70 15.78
CA THR A 80 5.31 2.69 15.46
C THR A 80 3.89 3.23 15.71
N ARG A 81 3.70 4.03 16.76
CA ARG A 81 2.41 4.66 17.06
C ARG A 81 2.03 5.74 16.05
N GLU A 82 2.97 6.60 15.66
CA GLU A 82 2.73 7.69 14.71
C GLU A 82 2.39 7.15 13.31
N LEU A 83 3.14 6.15 12.83
CA LEU A 83 2.81 5.42 11.60
C LEU A 83 1.41 4.79 11.65
N GLY A 84 1.07 4.15 12.79
CA GLY A 84 -0.25 3.54 12.99
C GLY A 84 -1.40 4.53 13.13
N HIS A 85 -1.16 5.77 13.59
CA HIS A 85 -2.15 6.85 13.55
C HIS A 85 -2.28 7.42 12.14
N HIS A 86 -1.17 7.70 11.45
CA HIS A 86 -1.21 8.30 10.12
C HIS A 86 -1.95 7.42 9.10
N ALA A 87 -1.76 6.10 9.16
CA ALA A 87 -2.52 5.14 8.35
C ALA A 87 -4.04 5.19 8.61
N MET A 88 -4.48 5.46 9.84
CA MET A 88 -5.90 5.68 10.17
C MET A 88 -6.42 6.98 9.57
N ASP A 89 -5.65 8.06 9.70
CA ASP A 89 -6.04 9.38 9.20
C ASP A 89 -6.22 9.35 7.67
N VAL A 90 -5.33 8.65 6.95
CA VAL A 90 -5.41 8.41 5.49
C VAL A 90 -6.72 7.72 5.06
N VAL A 91 -7.23 6.79 5.86
CA VAL A 91 -8.53 6.13 5.64
C VAL A 91 -9.70 7.07 5.94
N HIS A 92 -9.54 8.05 6.83
CA HIS A 92 -10.60 8.98 7.25
C HIS A 92 -10.63 10.32 6.51
N TRP A 93 -9.64 10.59 5.67
CA TRP A 93 -9.70 11.66 4.69
C TRP A 93 -10.88 11.52 3.71
N THR A 94 -11.29 12.62 3.11
CA THR A 94 -12.21 12.61 1.96
C THR A 94 -11.52 12.03 0.73
N GLU A 95 -12.29 11.61 -0.27
CA GLU A 95 -11.71 11.15 -1.54
C GLU A 95 -10.87 12.24 -2.22
N GLN A 96 -11.31 13.50 -2.15
CA GLN A 96 -10.56 14.66 -2.65
C GLN A 96 -9.21 14.82 -1.93
N GLN A 97 -9.17 14.64 -0.61
CA GLN A 97 -7.92 14.69 0.17
C GLN A 97 -6.98 13.51 -0.19
N ARG A 98 -7.51 12.29 -0.34
CA ARG A 98 -6.73 11.13 -0.84
C ARG A 98 -6.14 11.39 -2.23
N ARG A 99 -6.98 11.79 -3.20
CA ARG A 99 -6.55 12.15 -4.56
C ARG A 99 -5.49 13.25 -4.54
N ALA A 100 -5.71 14.34 -3.79
CA ALA A 100 -4.79 15.46 -3.71
C ALA A 100 -3.41 15.07 -3.14
N ILE A 101 -3.36 14.26 -2.08
CA ILE A 101 -2.11 13.83 -1.46
C ILE A 101 -1.35 12.84 -2.36
N VAL A 102 -2.05 11.97 -3.08
CA VAL A 102 -1.42 11.08 -4.07
C VAL A 102 -0.93 11.86 -5.30
N SER A 103 -1.67 12.88 -5.77
CA SER A 103 -1.16 13.83 -6.77
C SER A 103 0.09 14.58 -6.29
N ILE A 104 0.16 14.98 -5.02
CA ILE A 104 1.37 15.60 -4.44
C ILE A 104 2.53 14.59 -4.40
N GLN A 105 2.29 13.32 -4.02
CA GLN A 105 3.32 12.28 -4.01
C GLN A 105 3.84 11.95 -5.42
N ARG A 106 2.97 11.92 -6.44
CA ARG A 106 3.35 11.71 -7.85
C ARG A 106 4.22 12.85 -8.40
N ARG A 107 4.12 14.06 -7.82
CA ARG A 107 4.94 15.24 -8.15
C ARG A 107 6.29 15.32 -7.43
N GLN A 108 6.53 14.46 -6.45
CA GLN A 108 7.79 14.43 -5.72
C GLN A 108 8.79 13.54 -6.47
N THR A 109 9.78 14.16 -7.11
CA THR A 109 10.99 13.44 -7.52
C THR A 109 11.70 12.96 -6.25
N LYS A 110 11.93 11.65 -6.13
CA LYS A 110 12.55 11.02 -4.95
C LYS A 110 13.78 10.21 -5.32
N ASP A 111 14.84 10.31 -4.54
CA ASP A 111 16.06 9.57 -4.82
C ASP A 111 15.94 8.06 -4.51
N LYS A 112 16.97 7.28 -4.86
CA LYS A 112 16.96 5.82 -4.70
C LYS A 112 16.94 5.38 -3.23
N ASP A 113 17.59 6.13 -2.33
CA ASP A 113 17.67 5.82 -0.91
C ASP A 113 16.41 6.28 -0.17
N GLU A 114 15.78 7.37 -0.62
CA GLU A 114 14.42 7.76 -0.23
C GLU A 114 13.37 6.72 -0.63
N LEU A 115 13.43 6.20 -1.86
CA LEU A 115 12.55 5.12 -2.33
C LEU A 115 12.76 3.81 -1.54
N ALA A 116 14.00 3.48 -1.18
CA ALA A 116 14.29 2.36 -0.28
C ALA A 116 13.78 2.63 1.14
N CYS A 117 13.89 3.87 1.64
CA CYS A 117 13.34 4.27 2.93
C CYS A 117 11.81 4.18 2.95
N ALA A 118 11.13 4.62 1.89
CA ALA A 118 9.69 4.45 1.70
C ALA A 118 9.30 2.95 1.66
N GLY A 119 10.03 2.10 0.94
CA GLY A 119 9.82 0.64 0.96
C GLY A 119 9.88 0.04 2.37
N ARG A 120 10.90 0.41 3.17
CA ARG A 120 11.02 -0.03 4.57
C ARG A 120 9.94 0.54 5.49
N LYS A 121 9.49 1.79 5.30
CA LYS A 121 8.31 2.35 5.99
C LYS A 121 7.05 1.53 5.65
N ALA A 122 6.83 1.21 4.38
CA ALA A 122 5.67 0.47 3.89
C ALA A 122 5.65 -0.98 4.42
N GLU A 123 6.80 -1.67 4.47
CA GLU A 123 6.93 -2.97 5.14
C GLU A 123 6.50 -2.90 6.60
N GLN A 124 6.98 -1.89 7.33
CA GLN A 124 6.67 -1.71 8.76
C GLN A 124 5.19 -1.39 8.99
N LEU A 125 4.55 -0.65 8.07
CA LEU A 125 3.11 -0.42 8.06
C LEU A 125 2.33 -1.73 7.87
N CYS A 126 2.64 -2.51 6.82
CA CYS A 126 2.05 -3.85 6.60
C CYS A 126 2.29 -4.79 7.79
N LEU A 127 3.49 -4.78 8.39
CA LEU A 127 3.80 -5.53 9.62
C LEU A 127 2.99 -5.06 10.83
N SER A 128 2.68 -3.75 10.93
CA SER A 128 1.87 -3.21 12.01
C SER A 128 0.40 -3.66 11.89
N HIS A 129 -0.14 -3.68 10.66
CA HIS A 129 -1.46 -4.20 10.32
C HIS A 129 -1.54 -5.71 10.59
N HIS A 130 -0.58 -6.50 10.08
CA HIS A 130 -0.42 -7.93 10.35
C HIS A 130 -0.40 -8.25 11.86
N ARG A 131 0.41 -7.53 12.65
CA ARG A 131 0.54 -7.71 14.12
C ARG A 131 -0.66 -7.21 14.92
N ARG A 132 -1.69 -6.68 14.24
CA ARG A 132 -2.95 -6.22 14.81
C ARG A 132 -4.10 -7.19 14.52
N ALA A 133 -4.30 -7.61 13.27
CA ALA A 133 -5.27 -8.65 12.89
C ALA A 133 -5.12 -9.92 13.74
N TRP A 134 -3.86 -10.40 13.92
CA TRP A 134 -3.54 -11.57 14.76
C TRP A 134 -4.03 -11.47 16.23
N ILE A 135 -4.32 -10.27 16.71
CA ILE A 135 -4.77 -10.00 18.09
C ILE A 135 -6.27 -9.72 18.12
N GLU A 136 -6.83 -9.11 17.08
CA GLU A 136 -8.27 -8.86 17.00
C GLU A 136 -9.04 -10.18 16.78
N ALA A 137 -8.53 -11.10 15.94
CA ALA A 137 -9.03 -12.47 15.81
C ALA A 137 -9.06 -13.27 17.14
N TRP A 138 -8.14 -13.00 18.08
CA TRP A 138 -8.16 -13.62 19.43
C TRP A 138 -9.23 -13.00 20.34
N ASN A 139 -9.59 -11.74 20.13
CA ASN A 139 -10.62 -11.01 20.89
C ASN A 139 -12.02 -11.06 20.21
N ALA A 140 -12.14 -11.67 19.03
CA ALA A 140 -13.37 -11.70 18.24
C ALA A 140 -14.48 -12.57 18.86
N ARG A 141 -14.11 -13.61 19.64
CA ARG A 141 -15.00 -14.61 20.27
C ARG A 141 -15.99 -14.09 21.34
N GLN A 142 -16.28 -12.79 21.36
CA GLN A 142 -17.20 -12.12 22.29
C GLN A 142 -17.83 -10.86 21.66
N THR A 143 -19.11 -11.00 21.25
CA THR A 143 -20.24 -10.04 21.22
C THR A 143 -20.39 -8.97 20.11
N GLN A 144 -21.65 -8.75 19.69
CA GLN A 144 -22.13 -8.01 18.48
C GLN A 144 -22.60 -6.53 18.66
N GLY A 145 -22.60 -5.77 17.54
CA GLY A 145 -23.72 -4.89 17.04
C GLY A 145 -23.79 -3.40 17.48
N TYR A 146 -24.26 -2.40 16.68
CA TYR A 146 -24.60 -2.26 15.23
C TYR A 146 -24.53 -0.75 14.72
N LYS A 147 -24.62 -0.45 13.39
CA LYS A 147 -24.41 0.86 12.62
C LYS A 147 -25.63 1.86 12.66
N PRO A 148 -25.84 3.02 11.90
CA PRO A 148 -25.32 3.46 10.55
C PRO A 148 -25.15 4.98 10.09
N ARG A 149 -24.22 5.27 9.13
CA ARG A 149 -24.29 6.26 7.96
C ARG A 149 -24.22 7.81 8.25
N ASP A 150 -24.03 8.83 7.35
CA ASP A 150 -23.76 9.11 5.88
C ASP A 150 -23.31 10.62 5.70
N ALA A 151 -22.99 11.31 4.55
CA ALA A 151 -22.41 11.08 3.18
C ALA A 151 -22.26 12.43 2.35
N LEU A 152 -21.64 12.42 1.13
CA LEU A 152 -21.54 13.51 0.06
C LEU A 152 -20.63 14.76 0.34
N SER A 153 -20.20 15.71 -0.54
CA SER A 153 -19.96 15.98 -2.03
C SER A 153 -19.16 17.34 -2.16
N LEU A 154 -18.66 18.01 -3.23
CA LEU A 154 -18.34 17.98 -4.71
C LEU A 154 -17.22 19.08 -4.98
N TYR A 155 -16.81 19.78 -6.08
CA TYR A 155 -17.07 19.99 -7.55
C TYR A 155 -15.81 20.69 -8.24
N GLU A 156 -15.83 21.18 -9.51
CA GLU A 156 -14.63 21.60 -10.33
C GLU A 156 -14.81 22.73 -11.43
N ARG A 157 -13.72 23.27 -12.07
CA ARG A 157 -13.58 23.58 -13.55
C ARG A 157 -12.18 24.16 -14.05
N PRO A 158 -11.85 24.18 -15.38
CA PRO A 158 -10.48 24.39 -15.96
C PRO A 158 -10.31 25.42 -17.14
N MET A 159 -9.12 25.51 -17.79
CA MET A 159 -8.88 25.98 -19.19
C MET A 159 -7.52 25.52 -19.79
N ALA A 160 -7.27 25.63 -21.12
CA ALA A 160 -6.14 25.00 -21.87
C ALA A 160 -5.69 25.74 -23.17
N GLN A 161 -4.56 25.33 -23.81
CA GLN A 161 -4.15 25.73 -25.19
C GLN A 161 -3.07 24.82 -25.83
N ALA A 162 -2.83 24.93 -27.16
CA ALA A 162 -1.99 24.00 -27.97
C ALA A 162 -1.46 24.67 -29.26
N PRO A 163 -0.70 24.01 -30.19
CA PRO A 163 0.05 22.74 -30.12
C PRO A 163 1.54 22.82 -30.56
N SER A 164 2.33 21.78 -30.25
CA SER A 164 3.48 21.31 -31.05
C SER A 164 3.22 19.87 -31.55
N SER A 165 3.98 19.41 -32.55
CA SER A 165 3.72 18.12 -33.23
C SER A 165 4.12 16.89 -32.41
N LEU A 166 5.19 17.00 -31.61
CA LEU A 166 5.41 16.14 -30.45
C LEU A 166 4.85 16.84 -29.21
N ILE A 167 4.27 16.06 -28.30
CA ILE A 167 3.67 16.54 -27.06
C ILE A 167 4.42 15.98 -25.84
N ILE A 168 4.79 16.88 -24.94
CA ILE A 168 5.34 16.55 -23.62
C ILE A 168 4.23 16.07 -22.68
N ARG A 169 4.61 15.46 -21.54
CA ARG A 169 3.67 14.87 -20.57
C ARG A 169 2.55 15.81 -20.12
N ALA A 170 2.84 17.10 -19.91
CA ALA A 170 1.85 18.10 -19.54
C ALA A 170 0.76 18.27 -20.62
N THR A 171 1.13 18.37 -21.90
CA THR A 171 0.17 18.47 -23.00
C THR A 171 -0.57 17.15 -23.26
N ALA A 172 0.11 16.00 -23.08
CA ALA A 172 -0.54 14.69 -23.14
C ALA A 172 -1.58 14.51 -22.02
N LYS A 173 -1.32 15.03 -20.81
CA LYS A 173 -2.26 15.06 -19.67
C LYS A 173 -3.51 15.89 -19.95
N GLU A 174 -3.38 17.03 -20.62
CA GLU A 174 -4.52 17.87 -21.04
C GLU A 174 -5.38 17.20 -22.12
N LEU A 175 -4.77 16.55 -23.11
CA LEU A 175 -5.49 15.83 -24.17
C LEU A 175 -6.14 14.54 -23.64
N ALA A 176 -5.46 13.83 -22.75
CA ALA A 176 -5.96 12.57 -22.16
C ALA A 176 -7.14 12.75 -21.19
N VAL A 177 -7.64 13.97 -20.95
CA VAL A 177 -8.85 14.20 -20.12
C VAL A 177 -10.05 13.43 -20.67
N GLY A 178 -10.19 13.29 -21.99
CA GLY A 178 -11.24 12.48 -22.61
C GLY A 178 -11.18 11.00 -22.21
N THR A 179 -9.98 10.45 -21.99
CA THR A 179 -9.81 9.02 -21.67
C THR A 179 -10.52 8.58 -20.38
N GLN A 180 -10.86 9.54 -19.50
CA GLN A 180 -11.54 9.29 -18.23
C GLN A 180 -12.95 8.70 -18.39
N GLU A 181 -13.66 8.96 -19.49
CA GLU A 181 -15.02 8.42 -19.68
C GLU A 181 -15.03 6.90 -19.97
N TYR A 182 -13.91 6.35 -20.43
CA TYR A 182 -13.73 4.92 -20.69
C TYR A 182 -13.13 4.15 -19.49
N ILE A 183 -12.76 4.82 -18.39
CA ILE A 183 -12.16 4.16 -17.21
C ILE A 183 -13.23 3.41 -16.40
N VAL A 184 -13.29 2.09 -16.58
CA VAL A 184 -14.16 1.19 -15.80
C VAL A 184 -13.41 0.55 -14.63
N GLY A 185 -13.33 1.26 -13.50
CA GLY A 185 -12.65 0.79 -12.29
C GLY A 185 -12.67 1.81 -11.16
N ASP A 186 -11.63 1.83 -10.33
CA ASP A 186 -11.13 3.03 -9.62
C ASP A 186 -9.66 2.85 -9.17
N GLU A 187 -8.99 3.93 -8.73
CA GLU A 187 -7.60 3.87 -8.23
C GLU A 187 -7.47 3.26 -6.82
N GLY A 188 -8.58 2.83 -6.21
CA GLY A 188 -8.69 2.35 -4.82
C GLY A 188 -9.17 3.42 -3.83
N HIS A 189 -9.01 4.72 -4.14
CA HIS A 189 -9.37 5.82 -3.21
C HIS A 189 -10.84 5.80 -2.76
N SER A 190 -11.75 5.42 -3.66
CA SER A 190 -13.20 5.39 -3.44
C SER A 190 -13.67 4.19 -2.61
N LEU A 191 -12.89 3.11 -2.57
CA LEU A 191 -13.22 1.91 -1.77
C LEU A 191 -13.12 2.15 -0.26
N PHE A 192 -12.51 3.26 0.17
CA PHE A 192 -12.48 3.72 1.56
C PHE A 192 -13.63 4.69 1.91
N ASN A 193 -14.46 5.12 0.95
CA ASN A 193 -15.48 6.16 1.18
C ASN A 193 -16.60 5.74 2.14
N ASP A 194 -16.86 4.43 2.28
CA ASP A 194 -17.78 3.87 3.29
C ASP A 194 -17.23 3.97 4.74
N GLY A 195 -16.05 4.59 4.92
CA GLY A 195 -15.30 4.60 6.18
C GLY A 195 -14.78 3.21 6.57
N LYS A 196 -14.69 2.29 5.59
CA LYS A 196 -14.36 0.88 5.77
C LYS A 196 -12.89 0.57 5.50
N PHE A 197 -12.34 -0.37 6.27
CA PHE A 197 -11.04 -0.96 6.02
C PHE A 197 -11.01 -2.44 6.40
N TRP A 198 -10.51 -3.27 5.49
CA TRP A 198 -10.38 -4.71 5.68
C TRP A 198 -8.91 -5.08 5.85
N LEU A 199 -8.62 -5.92 6.85
CA LEU A 199 -7.29 -6.51 6.97
C LEU A 199 -7.26 -7.88 6.27
N PRO A 200 -6.25 -8.15 5.42
CA PRO A 200 -6.04 -9.48 4.87
C PRO A 200 -5.54 -10.42 5.97
N HIS A 201 -5.73 -11.74 5.78
CA HIS A 201 -5.33 -12.73 6.77
C HIS A 201 -3.84 -12.66 7.13
N VAL A 202 -3.50 -13.14 8.33
CA VAL A 202 -2.18 -13.06 8.96
C VAL A 202 -1.04 -13.43 8.00
N ASP A 203 -1.15 -14.56 7.30
CA ASP A 203 -0.10 -15.06 6.39
C ASP A 203 0.02 -14.22 5.12
N VAL A 204 -1.11 -13.74 4.60
CA VAL A 204 -1.19 -12.83 3.44
C VAL A 204 -0.48 -11.52 3.78
N ALA A 205 -0.76 -10.96 4.96
CA ALA A 205 -0.16 -9.72 5.43
C ALA A 205 1.36 -9.86 5.65
N ALA A 206 1.85 -11.05 6.05
CA ALA A 206 3.28 -11.34 6.17
C ALA A 206 3.99 -11.48 4.81
N LYS A 207 3.39 -12.20 3.85
CA LYS A 207 3.91 -12.28 2.46
C LYS A 207 3.92 -10.88 1.81
N LEU A 208 2.87 -10.09 2.04
CA LEU A 208 2.76 -8.72 1.55
C LEU A 208 3.82 -7.79 2.14
N SER A 209 4.04 -7.81 3.46
CA SER A 209 5.08 -6.98 4.09
C SER A 209 6.48 -7.32 3.55
N HIS A 210 6.78 -8.61 3.38
CA HIS A 210 8.07 -9.03 2.83
C HIS A 210 8.26 -8.62 1.36
N TRP A 211 7.20 -8.66 0.55
CA TRP A 211 7.24 -8.22 -0.84
C TRP A 211 7.45 -6.70 -0.98
N ILE A 212 6.73 -5.87 -0.22
CA ILE A 212 6.83 -4.41 -0.33
C ILE A 212 8.15 -3.87 0.27
N GLY A 213 8.69 -4.57 1.28
CA GLY A 213 10.02 -4.31 1.84
C GLY A 213 11.20 -4.89 1.05
N ASN A 214 10.96 -5.73 0.03
CA ASN A 214 12.05 -6.37 -0.68
C ASN A 214 12.90 -5.35 -1.47
N GLU A 215 14.19 -5.26 -1.14
CA GLU A 215 15.16 -4.38 -1.79
C GLU A 215 15.97 -5.07 -2.91
N LYS A 216 15.83 -6.40 -3.06
CA LYS A 216 16.70 -7.23 -3.94
C LYS A 216 16.36 -7.17 -5.44
N GLY A 217 15.74 -6.08 -5.90
CA GLY A 217 15.32 -5.87 -7.28
C GLY A 217 13.79 -5.98 -7.47
N PRO A 218 13.32 -5.91 -8.73
CA PRO A 218 11.90 -5.98 -9.06
C PRO A 218 11.27 -7.30 -8.58
N SER A 219 10.05 -7.21 -8.03
CA SER A 219 9.32 -8.35 -7.47
C SER A 219 7.84 -8.32 -7.86
N THR A 220 7.33 -9.47 -8.29
CA THR A 220 5.90 -9.69 -8.50
C THR A 220 5.33 -10.51 -7.35
N LEU A 221 4.07 -10.24 -6.98
CA LEU A 221 3.31 -11.03 -6.03
C LEU A 221 1.88 -11.16 -6.56
N TRP A 222 1.39 -12.39 -6.73
CA TRP A 222 -0.02 -12.65 -7.01
C TRP A 222 -0.69 -13.29 -5.80
N ILE A 223 -1.65 -12.58 -5.19
CA ILE A 223 -2.49 -13.09 -4.11
C ILE A 223 -3.86 -13.47 -4.69
N THR A 224 -4.20 -14.75 -4.66
CA THR A 224 -5.52 -15.28 -5.02
C THR A 224 -6.23 -15.74 -3.76
N SER A 225 -7.50 -15.35 -3.60
CA SER A 225 -8.38 -15.90 -2.57
C SER A 225 -9.44 -16.81 -3.19
N LEU A 226 -10.22 -17.48 -2.35
CA LEU A 226 -11.53 -17.96 -2.78
C LEU A 226 -12.38 -16.80 -3.32
N GLU A 227 -13.32 -17.12 -4.21
CA GLU A 227 -14.38 -16.22 -4.65
C GLU A 227 -15.43 -16.18 -3.54
N VAL A 228 -15.76 -14.98 -3.07
CA VAL A 228 -16.66 -14.73 -1.94
C VAL A 228 -17.94 -14.08 -2.46
N SER A 229 -19.04 -14.14 -1.69
CA SER A 229 -20.30 -13.53 -2.11
C SER A 229 -20.16 -12.01 -2.37
N GLN A 230 -21.01 -11.45 -3.24
CA GLN A 230 -20.97 -10.01 -3.61
C GLN A 230 -21.15 -9.03 -2.43
N VAL A 231 -21.49 -9.51 -1.23
CA VAL A 231 -21.67 -8.72 -0.01
C VAL A 231 -20.35 -8.53 0.76
N GLU A 232 -19.36 -9.38 0.51
CA GLU A 232 -18.12 -9.49 1.27
C GLU A 232 -16.90 -9.14 0.43
N VAL A 233 -15.81 -8.70 1.08
CA VAL A 233 -14.57 -8.35 0.40
C VAL A 233 -13.67 -9.59 0.31
N ALA A 234 -13.06 -9.80 -0.85
CA ALA A 234 -12.14 -10.91 -1.07
C ALA A 234 -10.83 -10.73 -0.29
N GLY A 235 -10.26 -11.82 0.22
CA GLY A 235 -8.99 -11.82 0.98
C GLY A 235 -7.82 -11.20 0.20
N SER A 236 -7.86 -11.33 -1.12
CA SER A 236 -6.95 -10.70 -2.07
C SER A 236 -7.19 -9.18 -2.20
N ARG A 237 -8.43 -8.72 -2.36
CA ARG A 237 -8.79 -7.29 -2.40
C ARG A 237 -8.41 -6.53 -1.12
N ALA A 238 -8.57 -7.15 0.05
CA ALA A 238 -8.08 -6.58 1.30
C ALA A 238 -6.54 -6.41 1.31
N ALA A 239 -5.80 -7.32 0.67
CA ALA A 239 -4.35 -7.19 0.54
C ALA A 239 -3.93 -6.05 -0.40
N ALA A 240 -4.63 -5.85 -1.53
CA ALA A 240 -4.42 -4.69 -2.40
C ALA A 240 -4.68 -3.36 -1.67
N LEU A 241 -5.80 -3.26 -0.95
CA LEU A 241 -6.13 -2.06 -0.17
C LEU A 241 -5.11 -1.81 0.96
N ASN A 242 -4.58 -2.87 1.60
CA ASN A 242 -3.57 -2.73 2.64
C ASN A 242 -2.21 -2.28 2.08
N ALA A 243 -1.79 -2.85 0.95
CA ALA A 243 -0.59 -2.46 0.21
C ALA A 243 -0.65 -0.99 -0.24
N LEU A 244 -1.81 -0.57 -0.71
CA LEU A 244 -2.08 0.78 -1.20
C LEU A 244 -2.00 1.82 -0.07
N VAL A 245 -2.67 1.58 1.06
CA VAL A 245 -2.58 2.46 2.25
C VAL A 245 -1.15 2.47 2.81
N ALA A 246 -0.46 1.33 2.82
CA ALA A 246 0.95 1.27 3.23
C ALA A 246 1.86 2.09 2.30
N ALA A 247 1.64 2.04 0.98
CA ALA A 247 2.37 2.85 0.00
C ALA A 247 2.13 4.36 0.21
N TRP A 248 0.86 4.80 0.32
CA TRP A 248 0.53 6.21 0.57
C TRP A 248 1.10 6.74 1.89
N THR A 249 0.96 5.97 2.98
CA THR A 249 1.43 6.37 4.32
C THR A 249 2.96 6.33 4.43
N ALA A 250 3.64 5.57 3.57
CA ALA A 250 5.09 5.57 3.41
C ALA A 250 5.62 6.60 2.40
N GLU A 251 4.72 7.25 1.64
CA GLU A 251 5.02 8.10 0.48
C GLU A 251 5.81 7.38 -0.63
N LEU A 252 5.50 6.09 -0.85
CA LEU A 252 6.07 5.27 -1.93
C LEU A 252 5.29 5.52 -3.23
N PRO A 253 5.92 5.99 -4.33
CA PRO A 253 5.20 6.31 -5.56
C PRO A 253 4.50 5.08 -6.16
N VAL A 254 3.18 5.19 -6.31
CA VAL A 254 2.29 4.08 -6.65
C VAL A 254 1.27 4.46 -7.73
N ILE A 255 1.03 3.52 -8.64
CA ILE A 255 -0.15 3.48 -9.49
C ILE A 255 -1.00 2.26 -9.11
N SER A 256 -2.32 2.40 -9.18
CA SER A 256 -3.25 1.37 -8.73
C SER A 256 -4.54 1.36 -9.55
N HIS A 257 -5.10 0.17 -9.77
CA HIS A 257 -6.40 0.02 -10.41
C HIS A 257 -7.17 -1.19 -9.85
N PHE A 258 -8.43 -0.95 -9.51
CA PHE A 258 -9.38 -1.97 -9.05
C PHE A 258 -10.40 -2.19 -10.16
N CYS A 259 -10.20 -3.27 -10.92
CA CYS A 259 -11.00 -3.63 -12.08
C CYS A 259 -12.47 -3.80 -11.68
N LYS A 260 -13.36 -3.41 -12.59
CA LYS A 260 -14.81 -3.65 -12.49
C LYS A 260 -15.31 -4.12 -13.84
N ARG A 261 -16.21 -5.10 -13.84
CA ARG A 261 -16.90 -5.51 -15.08
C ARG A 261 -17.82 -4.38 -15.57
N PRO A 262 -17.75 -3.95 -16.84
CA PRO A 262 -18.71 -2.98 -17.39
C PRO A 262 -20.16 -3.48 -17.29
N ARG A 263 -21.12 -2.55 -17.24
CA ARG A 263 -22.55 -2.91 -17.12
C ARG A 263 -23.19 -3.13 -18.49
N TYR A 264 -23.85 -4.26 -18.65
CA TYR A 264 -24.47 -4.81 -19.88
C TYR A 264 -25.38 -3.90 -20.74
N ALA A 265 -25.80 -2.72 -20.25
CA ALA A 265 -26.90 -1.97 -20.85
C ALA A 265 -26.60 -1.34 -22.23
N THR A 266 -25.33 -1.25 -22.63
CA THR A 266 -24.89 -0.49 -23.83
C THR A 266 -23.80 -1.19 -24.66
N LEU A 267 -23.35 -2.40 -24.30
CA LEU A 267 -22.23 -3.06 -24.95
C LEU A 267 -22.66 -4.28 -25.77
N ALA A 268 -21.95 -4.53 -26.88
CA ALA A 268 -22.05 -5.76 -27.63
C ALA A 268 -21.49 -6.94 -26.81
N GLN A 269 -22.18 -8.08 -26.86
CA GLN A 269 -21.82 -9.29 -26.12
C GLN A 269 -20.38 -9.73 -26.43
N GLY A 270 -19.53 -9.84 -25.40
CA GLY A 270 -18.12 -10.22 -25.54
C GLY A 270 -17.11 -9.06 -25.58
N ARG A 271 -17.53 -7.79 -25.71
CA ARG A 271 -16.63 -6.61 -25.55
C ARG A 271 -16.49 -6.12 -24.11
N GLU A 272 -17.19 -6.71 -23.14
CA GLU A 272 -17.14 -6.29 -21.72
C GLU A 272 -15.73 -6.39 -21.13
N GLU A 273 -15.06 -7.53 -21.32
CA GLU A 273 -13.71 -7.77 -20.83
C GLU A 273 -12.70 -6.83 -21.50
N LYS A 274 -12.82 -6.62 -22.81
CA LYS A 274 -12.01 -5.67 -23.60
C LYS A 274 -12.14 -4.22 -23.12
N VAL A 275 -13.38 -3.75 -22.93
CA VAL A 275 -13.66 -2.39 -22.42
C VAL A 275 -13.10 -2.21 -21.01
N GLY A 276 -13.17 -3.24 -20.15
CA GLY A 276 -12.52 -3.21 -18.84
C GLY A 276 -10.99 -3.14 -18.92
N LEU A 277 -10.36 -3.86 -19.85
CA LEU A 277 -8.90 -3.82 -20.06
C LEU A 277 -8.43 -2.47 -20.63
N ILE A 278 -9.19 -1.88 -21.56
CA ILE A 278 -9.00 -0.50 -22.03
C ILE A 278 -9.08 0.47 -20.85
N GLY A 279 -10.14 0.38 -20.03
CA GLY A 279 -10.32 1.23 -18.85
C GLY A 279 -9.20 1.09 -17.81
N LEU A 280 -8.65 -0.12 -17.62
CA LEU A 280 -7.45 -0.39 -16.83
C LEU A 280 -6.23 0.33 -17.43
N VAL A 281 -5.92 0.13 -18.71
CA VAL A 281 -4.75 0.73 -19.37
C VAL A 281 -4.83 2.25 -19.38
N TYR A 282 -5.99 2.82 -19.73
CA TYR A 282 -6.25 4.26 -19.71
C TYR A 282 -6.12 4.83 -18.30
N SER A 283 -6.55 4.10 -17.27
CA SER A 283 -6.36 4.50 -15.86
C SER A 283 -4.90 4.53 -15.46
N LEU A 284 -4.06 3.58 -15.90
CA LEU A 284 -2.62 3.61 -15.61
C LEU A 284 -1.92 4.73 -16.39
N ILE A 285 -2.31 4.99 -17.65
CA ILE A 285 -1.85 6.14 -18.44
C ILE A 285 -2.18 7.46 -17.73
N ALA A 286 -3.44 7.67 -17.34
CA ALA A 286 -3.90 8.87 -16.66
C ALA A 286 -3.23 9.09 -15.29
N GLN A 287 -2.76 8.03 -14.62
CA GLN A 287 -1.95 8.12 -13.41
C GLN A 287 -0.50 8.48 -13.68
N LEU A 288 0.12 7.89 -14.71
CA LEU A 288 1.51 8.19 -15.09
C LEU A 288 1.69 9.61 -15.67
N LEU A 289 0.64 10.15 -16.30
CA LEU A 289 0.54 11.55 -16.71
C LEU A 289 0.40 12.54 -15.53
N GLN A 290 0.18 12.05 -14.29
CA GLN A 290 0.19 12.90 -13.09
C GLN A 290 1.58 13.09 -12.48
N PHE A 291 2.57 12.29 -12.87
CA PHE A 291 3.95 12.48 -12.42
C PHE A 291 4.56 13.71 -13.07
N GLU A 292 5.44 14.40 -12.33
CA GLU A 292 6.15 15.60 -12.78
C GLU A 292 7.64 15.42 -12.43
N PHE A 293 8.53 15.68 -13.41
CA PHE A 293 9.98 15.46 -13.33
C PHE A 293 10.72 16.68 -13.88
N GLU A 294 11.95 16.93 -13.41
CA GLU A 294 12.78 18.04 -13.92
C GLU A 294 13.33 17.74 -15.33
N ASP A 295 13.88 16.53 -15.53
CA ASP A 295 14.34 16.02 -16.83
C ASP A 295 13.33 15.01 -17.44
N ASP A 296 12.11 15.46 -17.76
CA ASP A 296 11.08 14.57 -18.32
C ASP A 296 11.33 14.22 -19.80
N LEU A 297 11.92 13.04 -20.04
CA LEU A 297 12.20 12.50 -21.37
C LEU A 297 10.96 11.92 -22.10
N PHE A 298 9.74 12.23 -21.65
CA PHE A 298 8.51 11.75 -22.28
C PHE A 298 8.06 12.64 -23.45
N GLU A 299 8.30 12.16 -24.67
CA GLU A 299 7.74 12.69 -25.91
C GLU A 299 6.96 11.59 -26.65
N ILE A 300 5.77 11.92 -27.17
CA ILE A 300 5.01 11.07 -28.09
C ILE A 300 4.33 11.90 -29.19
N PRO A 301 3.96 11.29 -30.33
CA PRO A 301 3.10 11.92 -31.33
C PRO A 301 1.72 12.24 -30.75
N ARG A 302 1.22 13.44 -31.03
CA ARG A 302 -0.14 13.88 -30.66
C ARG A 302 -1.23 12.88 -31.07
N GLU A 303 -1.12 12.36 -32.29
CA GLU A 303 -2.07 11.44 -32.91
C GLU A 303 -2.29 10.16 -32.09
N GLN A 304 -1.31 9.71 -31.30
CA GLN A 304 -1.43 8.51 -30.46
C GLN A 304 -2.23 8.74 -29.17
N ILE A 305 -2.32 9.99 -28.67
CA ILE A 305 -3.25 10.32 -27.57
C ILE A 305 -4.64 10.58 -28.13
N GLU A 306 -4.73 11.19 -29.31
CA GLU A 306 -6.00 11.46 -29.99
C GLU A 306 -6.66 10.18 -30.55
N SER A 307 -5.93 9.05 -30.64
CA SER A 307 -6.47 7.71 -30.93
C SER A 307 -6.98 6.94 -29.70
N LEU A 308 -6.95 7.51 -28.48
CA LEU A 308 -7.45 6.86 -27.25
C LEU A 308 -8.97 7.06 -27.06
N ASP A 309 -9.76 6.54 -27.99
CA ASP A 309 -11.21 6.71 -28.13
C ASP A 309 -12.07 5.55 -27.57
N GLY A 310 -11.46 4.58 -26.88
CA GLY A 310 -12.13 3.39 -26.35
C GLY A 310 -12.48 2.32 -27.40
N SER A 311 -12.01 2.45 -28.65
CA SER A 311 -12.13 1.43 -29.69
C SER A 311 -11.23 0.20 -29.44
N ASP A 312 -11.46 -0.90 -30.15
CA ASP A 312 -10.54 -2.05 -30.13
C ASP A 312 -9.20 -1.71 -30.81
N GLU A 313 -9.26 -0.79 -31.78
CA GLU A 313 -8.15 -0.24 -32.54
C GLU A 313 -7.18 0.54 -31.65
N SER A 314 -7.69 1.30 -30.67
CA SER A 314 -6.90 2.09 -29.71
C SER A 314 -5.95 1.26 -28.83
N TRP A 315 -6.21 -0.05 -28.69
CA TRP A 315 -5.52 -0.93 -27.73
C TRP A 315 -4.00 -0.94 -27.90
N ARG A 316 -3.51 -0.95 -29.14
CA ARG A 316 -2.06 -1.01 -29.43
C ARG A 316 -1.35 0.30 -29.12
N ASP A 317 -1.96 1.43 -29.46
CA ASP A 317 -1.43 2.76 -29.12
C ASP A 317 -1.44 2.97 -27.60
N ALA A 318 -2.49 2.52 -26.92
CA ALA A 318 -2.58 2.55 -25.45
C ALA A 318 -1.46 1.74 -24.78
N LEU A 319 -1.18 0.51 -25.23
CA LEU A 319 -0.04 -0.27 -24.72
C LEU A 319 1.32 0.37 -25.05
N SER A 320 1.46 1.00 -26.23
CA SER A 320 2.67 1.72 -26.64
C SER A 320 2.93 2.94 -25.75
N ILE A 321 1.91 3.76 -25.52
CA ILE A 321 1.95 4.94 -24.63
C ILE A 321 2.22 4.51 -23.20
N LEU A 322 1.54 3.48 -22.68
CA LEU A 322 1.79 2.95 -21.34
C LEU A 322 3.24 2.44 -21.19
N SER A 323 3.76 1.72 -22.18
CA SER A 323 5.16 1.26 -22.20
C SER A 323 6.16 2.43 -22.21
N THR A 324 5.83 3.52 -22.90
CA THR A 324 6.67 4.72 -23.01
C THR A 324 6.63 5.56 -21.74
N LEU A 325 5.44 5.77 -21.16
CA LEU A 325 5.25 6.40 -19.86
C LEU A 325 5.98 5.65 -18.74
N LEU A 326 5.88 4.32 -18.68
CA LEU A 326 6.59 3.51 -17.69
C LEU A 326 8.11 3.67 -17.78
N LYS A 327 8.69 3.64 -19.00
CA LYS A 327 10.13 3.90 -19.22
C LYS A 327 10.53 5.31 -18.78
N ALA A 328 9.68 6.30 -19.04
CA ALA A 328 9.88 7.69 -18.63
C ALA A 328 9.43 7.99 -17.19
N THR A 329 9.13 6.99 -16.36
CA THR A 329 8.71 7.18 -14.95
C THR A 329 9.58 6.34 -14.01
N PRO A 330 10.91 6.53 -13.98
CA PRO A 330 11.85 5.62 -13.30
C PRO A 330 11.68 5.57 -11.77
N HIS A 331 11.08 6.60 -11.18
CA HIS A 331 10.80 6.70 -9.74
C HIS A 331 9.56 5.91 -9.27
N LEU A 332 8.82 5.27 -10.20
CA LEU A 332 7.66 4.44 -9.88
C LEU A 332 8.06 3.17 -9.12
N GLY A 333 7.77 3.12 -7.82
CA GLY A 333 8.15 1.99 -6.97
C GLY A 333 7.16 0.82 -6.96
N THR A 334 5.88 1.04 -7.31
CA THR A 334 4.84 0.01 -7.17
C THR A 334 3.65 0.19 -8.14
N CYS A 335 3.16 -0.93 -8.68
CA CYS A 335 1.89 -1.04 -9.39
C CYS A 335 0.99 -2.08 -8.67
N ILE A 336 -0.29 -1.76 -8.47
CA ILE A 336 -1.28 -2.63 -7.81
C ILE A 336 -2.50 -2.83 -8.73
N ILE A 337 -2.84 -4.07 -9.09
CA ILE A 337 -3.99 -4.37 -9.95
C ILE A 337 -4.85 -5.44 -9.29
N ASP A 338 -6.09 -5.08 -8.98
CA ASP A 338 -7.08 -5.94 -8.32
C ASP A 338 -8.24 -6.32 -9.25
N GLY A 339 -8.74 -7.56 -9.13
CA GLY A 339 -9.90 -8.03 -9.90
C GLY A 339 -9.60 -8.36 -11.36
N LEU A 340 -8.32 -8.48 -11.75
CA LEU A 340 -7.93 -8.74 -13.15
C LEU A 340 -8.55 -10.05 -13.71
N ASN A 341 -8.88 -11.01 -12.84
CA ASN A 341 -9.60 -12.22 -13.23
C ASN A 341 -10.95 -11.92 -13.91
N ASP A 342 -11.67 -10.88 -13.49
CA ASP A 342 -12.99 -10.49 -14.00
C ASP A 342 -12.96 -10.09 -15.49
N LEU A 343 -11.76 -9.79 -16.00
CA LEU A 343 -11.47 -9.35 -17.36
C LEU A 343 -10.73 -10.41 -18.21
N THR A 344 -10.49 -11.62 -17.68
CA THR A 344 -9.71 -12.67 -18.35
C THR A 344 -10.54 -13.73 -19.09
N PHE A 345 -11.80 -13.44 -19.37
CA PHE A 345 -12.70 -14.34 -20.10
C PHE A 345 -12.74 -14.03 -21.60
N LEU A 346 -12.98 -15.06 -22.42
CA LEU A 346 -13.10 -14.97 -23.88
C LEU A 346 -11.95 -14.14 -24.51
N GLU A 347 -12.26 -13.15 -25.35
CA GLU A 347 -11.29 -12.33 -26.07
C GLU A 347 -10.41 -11.46 -25.15
N GLY A 348 -10.87 -11.17 -23.92
CA GLY A 348 -10.06 -10.47 -22.91
C GLY A 348 -8.84 -11.27 -22.44
N SER A 349 -8.82 -12.59 -22.63
CA SER A 349 -7.68 -13.43 -22.24
C SER A 349 -6.40 -13.11 -23.02
N GLU A 350 -6.51 -12.85 -24.33
CA GLU A 350 -5.37 -12.52 -25.19
C GLU A 350 -4.83 -11.12 -24.88
N TRP A 351 -5.71 -10.12 -24.78
CA TRP A 351 -5.31 -8.76 -24.40
C TRP A 351 -4.71 -8.68 -23.00
N CYS A 352 -5.24 -9.43 -22.03
CA CYS A 352 -4.62 -9.53 -20.72
C CYS A 352 -3.21 -10.14 -20.79
N SER A 353 -2.99 -11.12 -21.70
CA SER A 353 -1.65 -11.67 -21.96
C SER A 353 -0.71 -10.61 -22.56
N GLU A 354 -1.15 -9.81 -23.54
CA GLU A 354 -0.33 -8.73 -24.12
C GLU A 354 0.03 -7.66 -23.07
N PHE A 355 -0.94 -7.25 -22.26
CA PHE A 355 -0.76 -6.29 -21.17
C PHE A 355 0.22 -6.78 -20.10
N LEU A 356 0.05 -8.02 -19.62
CA LEU A 356 0.96 -8.64 -18.64
C LEU A 356 2.35 -8.85 -19.25
N GLY A 357 2.44 -9.26 -20.51
CA GLY A 357 3.70 -9.37 -21.25
C GLY A 357 4.46 -8.05 -21.29
N MET A 358 3.79 -6.96 -21.67
CA MET A 358 4.35 -5.60 -21.67
C MET A 358 4.81 -5.19 -20.26
N LEU A 359 3.96 -5.35 -19.25
CA LEU A 359 4.23 -4.94 -17.87
C LEU A 359 5.41 -5.70 -17.25
N PHE A 360 5.49 -7.03 -17.45
CA PHE A 360 6.62 -7.84 -16.98
C PHE A 360 7.89 -7.64 -17.82
N MET A 361 7.80 -7.26 -19.10
CA MET A 361 8.97 -6.85 -19.88
C MET A 361 9.53 -5.51 -19.41
N HIS A 362 8.68 -4.53 -19.05
CA HIS A 362 9.13 -3.32 -18.38
C HIS A 362 9.77 -3.65 -17.03
N GLN A 363 9.14 -4.48 -16.19
CA GLN A 363 9.70 -4.91 -14.90
C GLN A 363 11.10 -5.52 -15.01
N LYS A 364 11.35 -6.35 -16.03
CA LYS A 364 12.65 -7.00 -16.27
C LYS A 364 13.72 -6.06 -16.84
N SER A 365 13.32 -4.94 -17.44
CA SER A 365 14.22 -3.97 -18.08
C SER A 365 14.40 -2.66 -17.31
N SER A 366 13.60 -2.42 -16.27
CA SER A 366 13.76 -1.24 -15.41
C SER A 366 15.05 -1.33 -14.57
N PRO A 367 15.84 -0.24 -14.48
CA PRO A 367 16.96 -0.13 -13.55
C PRO A 367 16.52 0.17 -12.10
N SER A 368 15.23 0.46 -11.87
CA SER A 368 14.65 0.75 -10.56
C SER A 368 13.82 -0.40 -10.00
N ILE A 369 13.47 -0.34 -8.71
CA ILE A 369 12.71 -1.40 -8.02
C ILE A 369 11.22 -1.25 -8.34
N PHE A 370 10.80 -1.73 -9.52
CA PHE A 370 9.39 -1.77 -9.91
C PHE A 370 8.71 -3.05 -9.39
N ARG A 371 7.86 -2.90 -8.36
CA ARG A 371 7.09 -4.00 -7.77
C ARG A 371 5.69 -4.08 -8.36
N ILE A 372 5.20 -5.30 -8.60
CA ILE A 372 3.84 -5.54 -9.12
C ILE A 372 3.07 -6.40 -8.12
N LEU A 373 1.91 -5.92 -7.66
CA LEU A 373 0.92 -6.68 -6.90
C LEU A 373 -0.29 -6.97 -7.78
N LEU A 374 -0.63 -8.25 -7.88
CA LEU A 374 -1.81 -8.74 -8.57
C LEU A 374 -2.74 -9.42 -7.55
N THR A 375 -4.01 -9.05 -7.53
CA THR A 375 -4.99 -9.66 -6.62
C THR A 375 -6.23 -10.15 -7.38
N THR A 376 -6.68 -11.37 -7.08
CA THR A 376 -7.86 -11.97 -7.72
C THR A 376 -8.79 -12.63 -6.72
N ALA A 377 -10.10 -12.50 -6.95
CA ALA A 377 -11.09 -13.38 -6.35
C ALA A 377 -11.20 -14.63 -7.23
N GLY A 378 -10.98 -15.81 -6.67
CA GLY A 378 -10.87 -17.02 -7.48
C GLY A 378 -9.60 -17.08 -8.34
N ARG A 379 -9.67 -17.88 -9.42
CA ARG A 379 -8.55 -18.25 -10.29
C ARG A 379 -8.59 -17.46 -11.61
N SER A 380 -7.43 -17.05 -12.10
CA SER A 380 -7.26 -16.65 -13.51
C SER A 380 -6.23 -17.56 -14.18
N ARG A 381 -6.55 -18.08 -15.36
CA ARG A 381 -5.64 -18.91 -16.14
C ARG A 381 -4.49 -18.08 -16.73
N VAL A 382 -4.79 -16.89 -17.24
CA VAL A 382 -3.77 -15.99 -17.83
C VAL A 382 -2.66 -15.67 -16.81
N LEU A 383 -3.01 -15.46 -15.54
CA LEU A 383 -2.02 -15.27 -14.47
C LEU A 383 -1.21 -16.54 -14.15
N GLN A 384 -1.77 -17.75 -14.33
CA GLN A 384 -1.04 -19.02 -14.22
C GLN A 384 -0.05 -19.24 -15.36
N ASP A 385 -0.25 -18.58 -16.50
CA ASP A 385 0.65 -18.65 -17.65
C ASP A 385 1.80 -17.62 -17.55
N HIS A 386 1.71 -16.60 -16.68
CA HIS A 386 2.69 -15.50 -16.58
C HIS A 386 3.45 -15.38 -15.24
N VAL A 387 2.83 -15.67 -14.09
CA VAL A 387 3.44 -15.47 -12.74
C VAL A 387 4.04 -16.77 -12.23
N GLN A 388 5.30 -16.79 -11.76
CA GLN A 388 5.93 -18.02 -11.25
C GLN A 388 5.32 -18.52 -9.93
N ASP A 389 5.32 -19.84 -9.68
CA ASP A 389 4.69 -20.43 -8.48
C ASP A 389 5.24 -19.90 -7.14
N ALA A 390 6.52 -19.49 -7.08
CA ALA A 390 7.11 -18.88 -5.87
C ALA A 390 6.52 -17.49 -5.54
N ASP A 391 6.02 -16.79 -6.56
CA ASP A 391 5.41 -15.46 -6.49
C ASP A 391 3.88 -15.54 -6.30
N ARG A 392 3.30 -16.74 -6.38
CA ARG A 392 1.89 -17.01 -6.08
C ARG A 392 1.68 -17.15 -4.57
N PHE A 393 0.53 -16.70 -4.08
CA PHE A 393 0.07 -16.96 -2.73
C PHE A 393 -1.45 -17.17 -2.74
N PHE A 394 -1.88 -18.35 -2.29
CA PHE A 394 -3.31 -18.67 -2.18
C PHE A 394 -3.77 -18.56 -0.72
N THR A 395 -4.86 -17.83 -0.49
CA THR A 395 -5.51 -17.72 0.82
C THR A 395 -6.90 -18.34 0.80
N GLN A 396 -7.16 -19.22 1.76
CA GLN A 396 -8.48 -19.82 1.98
C GLN A 396 -9.36 -18.96 2.92
N THR A 397 -8.79 -17.95 3.56
CA THR A 397 -9.44 -17.21 4.64
C THR A 397 -10.24 -15.99 4.17
N GLU A 398 -11.39 -15.78 4.81
CA GLU A 398 -12.24 -14.60 4.74
C GLU A 398 -11.52 -13.33 5.25
N THR A 399 -12.04 -12.15 4.89
CA THR A 399 -11.51 -10.86 5.40
C THR A 399 -12.17 -10.44 6.70
N GLU A 400 -11.40 -9.84 7.61
CA GLU A 400 -11.97 -9.10 8.74
C GLU A 400 -12.25 -7.64 8.33
N GLU A 401 -13.51 -7.17 8.39
CA GLU A 401 -13.85 -5.73 8.34
C GLU A 401 -13.46 -5.11 9.69
N THR A 402 -12.37 -4.34 9.69
CA THR A 402 -11.70 -3.89 10.93
C THR A 402 -12.00 -2.45 11.31
N ILE A 403 -12.28 -1.58 10.33
CA ILE A 403 -12.68 -0.19 10.55
C ILE A 403 -14.02 0.02 9.86
N ARG A 404 -14.91 0.78 10.50
CA ARG A 404 -16.22 1.20 9.98
C ARG A 404 -16.61 2.52 10.65
N ASP A 405 -16.98 3.55 9.89
CA ASP A 405 -17.39 4.88 10.39
C ASP A 405 -16.39 5.52 11.39
N GLY A 406 -15.09 5.39 11.13
CA GLY A 406 -14.05 5.99 12.00
C GLY A 406 -13.85 5.26 13.33
N ARG A 407 -14.44 4.07 13.50
CA ARG A 407 -14.31 3.24 14.70
C ARG A 407 -13.90 1.83 14.31
N TRP A 408 -13.18 1.15 15.21
CA TRP A 408 -12.83 -0.25 14.98
C TRP A 408 -14.09 -1.11 15.13
N TYR A 409 -14.42 -1.86 14.08
CA TYR A 409 -15.64 -2.64 14.00
C TYR A 409 -15.34 -4.08 14.42
N LYS A 410 -16.13 -4.62 15.34
CA LYS A 410 -16.20 -6.06 15.54
C LYS A 410 -17.23 -6.64 14.57
N ILE A 411 -16.87 -7.72 13.89
CA ILE A 411 -17.84 -8.56 13.20
C ILE A 411 -18.88 -9.05 14.23
N PRO A 412 -20.19 -8.91 13.95
CA PRO A 412 -21.22 -9.49 14.80
C PRO A 412 -21.35 -11.01 14.56
N GLU A 413 -20.94 -11.82 15.55
CA GLU A 413 -21.09 -13.29 15.61
C GLU A 413 -22.57 -13.74 15.45
N SER A 414 -22.92 -14.40 14.35
CA SER A 414 -24.28 -14.91 14.06
C SER A 414 -24.70 -16.11 14.91
#